data_AF-A0A3D5FJB8-F1
#
_entry.id   AF-A0A3D5FJB8-F1
#
_cell.length_a   1.000
_cell.length_b   1.000
_cell.length_c   1.000
_cell.angle_alpha   90.00
_cell.angle_beta   90.00
_cell.angle_gamma   90.00
#
_symmetry.space_group_name_H-M   'P 1'
#
loop_
_entity.id
_entity.type
_entity.pdbx_description
1 polymer ?
#
loop_
_entity_poly.entity_id
_entity_poly.type
_entity_poly.pdbx_seq_one_letter_code
_entity_poly.pdbx_strand_id
1 'polypeptide(L)' 'MRERNRNILSIRELGRREWHKQSGLNKRSMVENTAYRDKTIIGRDMRSRSMDGQRIEVQLACKILNRMTLLGMPDSYKVA' A
#
# COMPACT_ATOMS: atom_id res chain seq x y z
N MET A 1 8.74 9.48 -14.74
CA MET A 1 9.87 8.64 -15.23
C MET A 1 11.17 8.88 -14.47
N ARG A 2 11.67 10.13 -14.36
CA ARG A 2 12.96 10.42 -13.69
C ARG A 2 13.05 9.94 -12.24
N GLU A 3 12.00 10.15 -11.45
CA GLU A 3 11.97 9.79 -10.03
C GLU A 3 11.93 8.28 -9.80
N ARG A 4 11.20 7.53 -10.65
CA ARG A 4 11.21 6.06 -10.65
C ARG A 4 12.60 5.52 -10.95
N ASN A 5 13.28 6.07 -11.96
CA ASN A 5 14.63 5.62 -12.32
C ASN A 5 15.64 5.93 -11.21
N ARG A 6 15.54 7.09 -10.54
CA ARG A 6 16.36 7.43 -9.36
C ARG A 6 16.11 6.46 -8.20
N ASN A 7 14.86 6.09 -7.96
CA ASN A 7 14.52 5.09 -6.93
C ASN A 7 15.09 3.71 -7.27
N ILE A 8 15.01 3.28 -8.54
CA ILE A 8 15.56 1.99 -8.97
C ILE A 8 17.09 1.96 -8.81
N LEU A 9 17.78 3.05 -9.17
CA LEU A 9 19.23 3.16 -9.03
C LEU A 9 19.65 3.16 -7.55
N SER A 10 18.99 3.96 -6.72
CA SER A 10 19.28 4.00 -5.28
C SER A 10 18.94 2.68 -4.56
N ILE A 11 17.91 1.94 -4.98
CA ILE A 11 17.64 0.58 -4.48
C ILE A 11 18.77 -0.39 -4.83
N ARG A 12 19.38 -0.25 -6.01
CA ARG A 12 20.52 -1.09 -6.43
C ARG A 12 21.79 -0.79 -5.63
N GLU A 13 22.02 0.48 -5.29
CA GLU A 13 23.22 0.91 -4.55
C GLU A 13 23.12 0.63 -3.03
N LEU A 14 22.00 0.97 -2.40
CA LEU A 14 21.83 0.88 -0.95
C LEU A 14 21.28 -0.49 -0.50
N GLY A 15 20.71 -1.25 -1.44
CA GLY A 15 19.88 -2.42 -1.12
C GLY A 15 18.48 -2.00 -0.65
N ARG A 16 17.46 -2.80 -1.01
CA ARG A 16 16.05 -2.45 -0.80
C ARG A 16 15.71 -2.11 0.66
N ARG A 17 16.28 -2.83 1.63
CA ARG A 17 15.93 -2.67 3.06
C ARG A 17 16.45 -1.35 3.63
N GLU A 18 17.70 -1.02 3.34
CA GLU A 18 18.33 0.23 3.79
C GLU A 18 17.75 1.43 3.03
N TRP A 19 17.51 1.27 1.73
CA TRP A 19 16.79 2.26 0.93
C TRP A 19 15.40 2.55 1.50
N HIS A 20 14.61 1.53 1.86
CA HIS A 20 13.29 1.74 2.46
C HIS A 20 13.35 2.47 3.81
N LYS A 21 14.42 2.25 4.58
CA LYS A 21 14.65 2.90 5.88
C LYS A 21 15.04 4.37 5.69
N GLN A 22 15.88 4.67 4.70
CA GLN A 22 16.38 6.02 4.40
C GLN A 22 15.40 6.87 3.58
N SER A 23 14.66 6.28 2.64
CA SER A 23 13.70 7.02 1.81
C SER A 23 12.49 7.49 2.61
N GLY A 24 12.25 6.88 3.80
CA GLY A 24 11.13 7.19 4.68
C GLY A 24 9.80 7.02 3.96
N LEU A 25 9.29 5.77 3.88
CA LEU A 25 7.93 5.42 3.39
C LEU A 25 7.28 6.53 2.56
N ASN A 26 7.75 6.75 1.33
CA ASN A 26 7.27 7.89 0.55
C ASN A 26 5.73 7.86 0.52
N LYS A 27 5.06 9.02 0.65
CA LYS A 27 3.59 9.13 0.60
C LYS A 27 2.97 8.30 -0.54
N ARG A 28 3.64 8.30 -1.69
CA ARG A 28 3.27 7.46 -2.84
C ARG A 28 3.30 5.96 -2.54
N SER A 29 4.38 5.45 -1.94
CA SER A 29 4.52 4.05 -1.57
C SER A 29 3.44 3.63 -0.56
N MET A 30 3.11 4.50 0.40
CA MET A 30 2.01 4.25 1.33
C MET A 30 0.66 4.16 0.62
N VAL A 31 0.36 5.08 -0.29
CA VAL A 31 -0.90 5.06 -1.07
C VAL A 31 -0.98 3.83 -1.97
N GLU A 32 0.10 3.48 -2.67
CA GLU A 32 0.18 2.29 -3.51
C GLU A 32 -0.01 1.01 -2.68
N ASN A 33 0.58 0.94 -1.48
CA ASN A 33 0.38 -0.18 -0.58
C ASN A 33 -1.05 -0.26 -0.04
N THR A 34 -1.67 0.87 0.33
CA THR A 34 -3.08 0.88 0.76
C THR A 34 -4.01 0.41 -0.35
N ALA A 35 -3.83 0.88 -1.58
CA ALA A 35 -4.61 0.42 -2.73
C ALA A 35 -4.37 -1.07 -3.06
N TYR A 36 -3.15 -1.56 -2.87
CA TYR A 36 -2.84 -2.98 -3.00
C TYR A 36 -3.55 -3.82 -1.94
N ARG A 37 -3.51 -3.40 -0.67
CA ARG A 37 -4.18 -4.08 0.45
C ARG A 37 -5.69 -4.10 0.26
N ASP A 38 -6.28 -2.99 -0.17
CA ASP A 38 -7.70 -2.88 -0.47
C ASP A 38 -8.14 -3.95 -1.49
N LYS A 39 -7.44 -4.02 -2.63
CA LYS A 39 -7.71 -5.00 -3.69
C LYS A 39 -7.50 -6.46 -3.28
N THR A 40 -6.57 -6.71 -2.36
CA THR A 40 -6.16 -8.06 -1.96
C THR A 40 -7.01 -8.60 -0.82
N ILE A 41 -7.39 -7.75 0.14
CA ILE A 41 -8.11 -8.14 1.37
C ILE A 41 -9.61 -7.95 1.22
N ILE A 42 -10.06 -6.83 0.65
CA ILE A 42 -11.49 -6.50 0.54
C ILE A 42 -12.05 -7.06 -0.77
N GLY A 43 -11.37 -6.80 -1.89
CA GLY A 43 -11.77 -7.29 -3.20
C GLY A 43 -11.34 -6.35 -4.33
N ARG A 44 -11.30 -6.85 -5.56
CA ARG A 44 -10.83 -6.08 -6.73
C ARG A 44 -11.88 -5.13 -7.31
N ASP A 45 -13.15 -5.38 -7.03
CA ASP A 45 -14.28 -4.70 -7.65
C ASP A 45 -15.13 -3.97 -6.60
N MET A 46 -15.68 -2.82 -6.99
CA MET A 46 -16.66 -2.07 -6.20
C MET A 46 -18.07 -2.60 -6.50
N ARG A 47 -18.90 -2.69 -5.46
CA ARG A 47 -20.27 -3.22 -5.60
C ARG A 47 -21.25 -2.13 -6.05
N SER A 48 -21.06 -0.92 -5.56
CA SER A 48 -21.87 0.24 -5.92
C SER A 48 -21.68 0.62 -7.38
N ARG A 49 -22.81 0.85 -8.05
CA ARG A 49 -22.86 1.40 -9.42
C ARG A 49 -22.95 2.92 -9.45
N SER A 50 -23.11 3.58 -8.31
CA SER A 50 -23.06 5.04 -8.18
C SER A 50 -21.71 5.50 -7.63
N MET A 51 -21.23 6.64 -8.11
CA MET A 51 -19.98 7.26 -7.64
C MET A 51 -20.00 7.56 -6.13
N ASP A 52 -21.15 8.00 -5.61
CA ASP A 52 -21.30 8.27 -4.18
C ASP A 52 -21.17 7.00 -3.34
N GLY A 53 -21.80 5.90 -3.78
CA GLY A 53 -21.66 4.62 -3.09
C GLY A 53 -20.23 4.07 -3.18
N GLN A 54 -19.56 4.23 -4.32
CA GLN A 54 -18.14 3.86 -4.48
C GLN A 54 -17.23 4.64 -3.53
N ARG A 55 -17.51 5.95 -3.34
CA ARG A 55 -16.76 6.79 -2.39
C ARG A 55 -16.92 6.29 -0.96
N ILE A 56 -18.14 5.89 -0.58
CA ILE A 56 -18.42 5.32 0.74
C ILE A 56 -17.72 3.97 0.92
N GLU A 57 -17.76 3.10 -0.10
CA GLU A 57 -17.07 1.80 -0.07
C GLU A 57 -15.57 1.96 0.18
N VAL A 58 -14.90 2.83 -0.56
CA VAL A 58 -13.46 3.09 -0.38
C VAL A 58 -13.16 3.66 1.01
N GLN A 59 -13.99 4.58 1.51
CA GLN A 59 -13.82 5.13 2.86
C GLN A 59 -13.98 4.06 3.95
N LEU A 60 -14.96 3.17 3.80
CA LEU A 60 -15.19 2.08 4.73
C LEU A 60 -14.04 1.07 4.68
N ALA A 61 -13.58 0.71 3.49
CA ALA A 61 -12.45 -0.19 3.31
C ALA A 61 -11.17 0.38 3.94
N CYS A 62 -10.87 1.66 3.75
CA CYS A 62 -9.76 2.34 4.44
C CYS A 62 -9.89 2.24 5.97
N LYS A 63 -11.10 2.45 6.52
CA LYS A 63 -11.34 2.33 7.97
C LYS A 63 -11.12 0.91 8.47
N ILE A 64 -11.58 -0.10 7.72
CA ILE A 64 -11.37 -1.52 8.04
C ILE A 64 -9.88 -1.85 8.04
N LEU A 65 -9.14 -1.46 7.00
CA LEU A 65 -7.69 -1.70 6.90
C LEU A 65 -6.91 -1.01 8.03
N ASN A 66 -7.29 0.21 8.39
CA ASN A 66 -6.69 0.91 9.53
C ASN A 66 -7.00 0.20 10.85
N ARG A 67 -8.23 -0.31 11.03
CA ARG A 67 -8.61 -1.07 12.22
C ARG A 67 -7.86 -2.40 12.32
N MET A 68 -7.68 -3.13 11.23
CA MET A 68 -6.83 -4.34 11.19
C MET A 68 -5.40 -4.00 11.60
N THR A 69 -4.86 -2.90 11.07
CA THR A 69 -3.50 -2.45 11.41
C THR A 69 -3.36 -2.14 12.91
N LEU A 70 -4.38 -1.52 13.52
CA LEU A 70 -4.41 -1.24 14.95
C LEU A 70 -4.51 -2.50 15.81
N LEU A 71 -5.25 -3.51 15.35
CA LEU A 71 -5.43 -4.78 16.08
C LEU A 71 -4.21 -5.70 16.00
N GLY A 72 -3.22 -5.35 15.19
CA GLY A 72 -2.04 -6.18 14.92
C GLY A 72 -2.05 -6.69 13.49
N MET A 73 -0.87 -6.64 12.86
CA MET A 73 -0.67 -7.13 11.50
C MET A 73 -0.03 -8.53 11.53
N PRO A 74 -0.38 -9.43 10.60
CA PRO A 74 0.33 -10.70 10.45
C PRO A 74 1.80 -10.48 10.11
N ASP A 75 2.69 -11.24 10.76
CA ASP A 75 4.11 -11.24 10.43
C ASP A 75 4.32 -11.88 9.05
N SER A 76 4.76 -11.05 8.09
CA SER A 76 5.09 -11.50 6.74
C SER A 76 6.58 -11.83 6.67
N TYR A 77 6.93 -13.10 6.48
CA TYR A 77 8.30 -13.55 6.28
C TYR A 77 8.54 -14.04 4.85
N LYS A 78 9.78 -13.88 4.38
CA LYS A 78 10.18 -14.37 3.06
C LYS A 78 10.37 -15.88 3.15
N VAL A 79 9.61 -16.64 2.37
CA VAL A 79 9.85 -18.07 2.15
C VAL A 79 10.94 -18.23 1.09
N ALA A 80 11.91 -19.11 1.35
CA ALA A 80 13.06 -19.38 0.48
C ALA A 80 12.66 -20.19 -0.76
#